data_AF-A0A7T6Z665-F1
#
_entry.id   AF-A0A7T6Z665-F1
#
_cell.length_a   1.000
_cell.length_b   1.000
_cell.length_c   1.000
_cell.angle_alpha   90.00
_cell.angle_beta   90.00
_cell.angle_gamma   90.00
#
_symmetry.space_group_name_H-M   'P 1'
#
loop_
_entity.id
_entity.type
_entity.pdbx_description
1 polymer ?
#
loop_
_entity_poly.entity_id
_entity_poly.type
_entity_poly.pdbx_seq_one_letter_code
_entity_poly.pdbx_strand_id
1 'polypeptide(L)' 'MTALNESYYQLNELSAVNGRLIDDRDVDMGCRITTVSEGLFEELFDNEQDPIGQIVDIENTPCEIVGGYPGKSEFI' A
#
# COMPACT_ATOMS: atom_id res chain seq x y z
N MET A 1 9.64 -6.48 -9.27
CA MET A 1 8.22 -6.74 -8.97
C MET A 1 8.15 -7.36 -7.58
N THR A 2 8.17 -6.51 -6.57
CA THR A 2 8.23 -6.92 -5.17
C THR A 2 6.81 -6.97 -4.64
N ALA A 3 6.20 -8.15 -4.67
CA ALA A 3 4.94 -8.37 -3.98
C ALA A 3 5.21 -8.32 -2.47
N LEU A 4 4.79 -7.25 -1.81
CA LEU A 4 4.95 -7.09 -0.37
C LEU A 4 3.94 -7.99 0.35
N ASN A 5 4.44 -9.08 0.92
CA ASN A 5 3.67 -9.97 1.81
C ASN A 5 3.71 -9.41 3.24
N GLU A 6 2.77 -9.81 4.11
CA GLU A 6 2.67 -9.39 5.51
C GLU A 6 3.99 -9.57 6.29
N SER A 7 4.77 -10.60 5.91
CA SER A 7 6.10 -10.87 6.45
C SER A 7 7.10 -9.72 6.25
N TYR A 8 6.91 -8.87 5.24
CA TYR A 8 7.76 -7.71 4.97
C TYR A 8 7.51 -6.56 5.97
N TYR A 9 6.27 -6.42 6.45
CA TYR A 9 5.91 -5.45 7.50
C TYR A 9 6.38 -5.91 8.87
N GLN A 10 6.21 -7.20 9.20
CA GLN A 10 6.67 -7.76 10.47
C GLN A 10 8.20 -7.68 10.64
N LEU A 11 8.97 -7.83 9.55
CA LEU A 11 10.43 -7.72 9.57
C LEU A 11 10.95 -6.28 9.79
N ASN A 12 10.14 -5.27 9.48
CA ASN A 12 10.56 -3.86 9.53
C ASN A 12 9.80 -3.03 10.60
N GLU A 13 8.99 -3.66 11.45
CA GLU A 13 8.13 -2.99 12.44
C GLU A 13 7.32 -1.82 11.83
N LEU A 14 6.96 -1.94 10.56
CA LEU A 14 6.31 -0.85 9.84
C LEU A 14 4.91 -0.68 10.42
N SER A 15 4.67 0.49 11.01
CA SER A 15 3.34 0.92 11.44
C SER A 15 2.71 1.74 10.32
N ALA A 16 1.41 1.56 10.06
CA ALA A 16 0.72 2.40 9.08
C ALA A 16 0.82 3.89 9.48
N VAL A 17 1.24 4.73 8.55
CA VAL A 17 1.22 6.20 8.72
C VAL A 17 -0.21 6.70 8.55
N ASN A 18 -0.97 6.07 7.65
CA ASN A 18 -2.36 6.40 7.40
C ASN A 18 -3.15 5.13 7.02
N GLY A 19 -4.41 5.04 7.44
CA GLY A 19 -5.25 3.86 7.21
C GLY A 19 -4.77 2.61 7.98
N ARG A 20 -4.67 1.46 7.29
CA ARG A 20 -4.27 0.17 7.86
C ARG A 20 -3.35 -0.61 6.92
N LEU A 21 -2.61 -1.57 7.48
CA LEU A 21 -1.88 -2.55 6.68
C LEU A 21 -2.80 -3.65 6.17
N ILE A 22 -2.34 -4.34 5.11
CA ILE A 22 -2.94 -5.59 4.64
C ILE A 22 -2.71 -6.64 5.74
N ASP A 23 -3.77 -7.37 6.09
CA ASP A 23 -3.69 -8.49 7.03
C ASP A 23 -4.10 -9.81 6.37
N ASP A 24 -3.86 -10.93 7.06
CA ASP A 24 -4.16 -12.28 6.58
C ASP A 24 -5.60 -12.44 6.07
N ARG A 25 -6.58 -11.75 6.65
CA ARG A 25 -8.00 -11.89 6.26
C ARG A 25 -8.24 -11.29 4.88
N ASP A 26 -7.52 -10.23 4.52
CA ASP A 26 -7.59 -9.64 3.19
C ASP A 26 -7.03 -10.59 2.14
N VAL A 27 -5.95 -11.28 2.48
CA VAL A 27 -5.32 -12.29 1.61
C VAL A 27 -6.26 -13.49 1.45
N ASP A 28 -6.81 -14.00 2.55
CA ASP A 28 -7.71 -15.14 2.57
C ASP A 28 -9.02 -14.88 1.82
N MET A 29 -9.55 -13.66 1.89
CA MET A 29 -10.75 -13.26 1.15
C MET A 29 -10.48 -12.89 -0.31
N GLY A 30 -9.21 -12.82 -0.73
CA GLY A 30 -8.83 -12.37 -2.06
C GLY A 30 -9.21 -10.91 -2.33
N CYS A 31 -9.15 -10.07 -1.31
CA CYS A 31 -9.41 -8.64 -1.41
C CYS A 31 -8.43 -7.99 -2.38
N ARG A 32 -8.94 -7.18 -3.31
CA ARG A 32 -8.11 -6.39 -4.23
C ARG A 32 -7.71 -5.08 -3.57
N ILE A 33 -6.83 -5.18 -2.60
CA ILE A 33 -6.35 -4.04 -1.84
C ILE A 33 -4.83 -3.95 -1.89
N THR A 34 -4.32 -2.74 -1.70
CA THR A 34 -2.89 -2.48 -1.61
C THR A 34 -2.59 -1.48 -0.51
N THR A 35 -1.36 -1.46 -0.06
CA THR A 35 -0.80 -0.30 0.65
C THR A 35 0.30 0.32 -0.19
N VAL A 36 0.59 1.59 0.05
CA VAL A 36 1.61 2.35 -0.68
C VAL A 36 2.60 2.99 0.28
N SER A 37 3.82 3.26 -0.16
CA SER A 37 4.74 4.06 0.65
C SER A 37 4.33 5.53 0.60
N GLU A 38 4.62 6.28 1.66
CA GLU A 38 4.38 7.73 1.70
C GLU A 38 5.02 8.45 0.51
N GLY A 39 6.28 8.12 0.17
CA GLY A 39 6.94 8.72 -0.99
C GLY A 39 6.27 8.40 -2.33
N LEU A 40 5.77 7.17 -2.52
CA LEU A 40 5.04 6.80 -3.74
C LEU A 40 3.68 7.51 -3.80
N PHE A 41 3.03 7.69 -2.66
CA PHE A 41 1.79 8.45 -2.56
C PHE A 41 1.98 9.91 -3.00
N GLU A 42 3.03 10.58 -2.51
CA GLU A 42 3.37 11.95 -2.89
C GLU A 42 3.55 12.09 -4.41
N GLU A 43 4.20 11.12 -5.05
CA GLU A 43 4.44 11.11 -6.50
C GLU A 43 3.17 10.84 -7.33
N LEU A 44 2.24 10.01 -6.81
CA LEU A 44 1.02 9.63 -7.53
C LEU A 44 -0.13 10.63 -7.36
N PHE A 45 -0.21 11.31 -6.22
CA PHE A 45 -1.38 12.12 -5.83
C PHE A 45 -1.06 13.58 -5.48
N ASP A 46 0.13 14.07 -5.85
CA ASP A 46 0.56 15.48 -5.70
C ASP A 46 0.36 16.05 -4.28
N ASN A 47 0.43 15.21 -3.24
CA ASN A 47 0.18 15.56 -1.82
C ASN A 47 -1.23 16.12 -1.48
N GLU A 48 -2.15 16.25 -2.44
CA GLU A 48 -3.41 16.97 -2.23
C GLU A 48 -4.62 16.07 -1.94
N GLN A 49 -4.53 14.76 -2.15
CA GLN A 49 -5.67 13.85 -2.01
C GLN A 49 -5.44 12.76 -0.98
N ASP A 50 -6.42 12.47 -0.13
CA ASP A 50 -6.37 11.29 0.73
C ASP A 50 -6.25 10.02 -0.16
N PRO A 51 -5.18 9.20 0.00
CA PRO A 51 -5.01 8.01 -0.81
C PRO A 51 -6.00 6.91 -0.44
N ILE A 52 -6.54 6.94 0.78
CA ILE A 52 -7.36 5.84 1.29
C ILE A 52 -8.68 5.78 0.50
N GLY A 53 -9.00 4.59 0.00
CA GLY A 53 -10.18 4.34 -0.83
C GLY A 53 -9.99 4.68 -2.31
N GLN A 54 -8.82 5.18 -2.71
CA GLN A 54 -8.52 5.39 -4.14
C GLN A 54 -8.18 4.07 -4.83
N ILE A 55 -8.54 3.97 -6.10
CA ILE A 55 -8.22 2.81 -6.94
C ILE A 55 -6.95 3.11 -7.74
N VAL A 56 -5.97 2.23 -7.64
CA VAL A 56 -4.77 2.23 -8.46
C VAL A 56 -4.69 0.96 -9.29
N ASP A 57 -4.26 1.11 -10.54
CA ASP A 57 -4.03 -0.03 -11.41
C ASP A 57 -2.61 -0.56 -11.21
N ILE A 58 -2.50 -1.76 -10.64
CA ILE A 58 -1.25 -2.50 -10.52
C ILE A 58 -1.28 -3.62 -11.57
N GLU A 59 -0.49 -3.46 -12.63
CA GLU A 59 -0.40 -4.46 -13.72
C GLU A 59 -1.75 -4.81 -14.38
N ASN A 60 -2.62 -3.81 -14.61
CA ASN A 60 -4.02 -3.97 -15.08
C ASN A 60 -4.96 -4.66 -14.06
N THR A 61 -4.55 -4.74 -12.80
CA THR A 61 -5.43 -5.15 -11.70
C THR A 61 -5.80 -3.93 -10.88
N PRO A 62 -7.09 -3.54 -10.84
CA PRO A 62 -7.54 -2.44 -10.01
C PRO A 62 -7.50 -2.87 -8.53
N CYS A 63 -6.75 -2.12 -7.74
CA CYS A 63 -6.56 -2.33 -6.31
C CYS A 63 -6.94 -1.07 -5.53
N GLU A 64 -7.69 -1.24 -4.44
CA GLU A 64 -8.03 -0.14 -3.53
C GLU A 64 -6.90 0.09 -2.52
N ILE A 65 -6.49 1.34 -2.34
CA ILE A 65 -5.49 1.69 -1.32
C ILE A 65 -6.18 1.71 0.04
N VAL A 66 -5.71 0.88 0.98
CA VAL A 66 -6.24 0.81 2.35
C VAL A 66 -5.31 1.39 3.41
N GLY A 67 -4.07 1.73 3.03
CA GLY A 67 -3.11 2.33 3.94
C GLY A 67 -1.82 2.78 3.30
N GLY A 68 -1.13 3.67 4.02
CA GLY A 68 0.22 4.12 3.73
C GLY A 68 1.19 3.63 4.80
N TYR A 69 2.42 3.29 4.41
CA TYR A 69 3.50 2.97 5.34
C TYR A 69 4.71 3.90 5.13
N PRO A 70 5.53 4.13 6.18
CA PRO A 70 6.69 4.99 6.06
C PRO A 70 7.75 4.29 5.22
N GLY A 71 8.08 4.89 4.08
CA GLY A 71 9.02 4.31 3.13
C GLY A 71 9.35 5.33 2.05
N LYS A 72 10.62 5.38 1.64
CA LYS A 72 10.99 6.15 0.46
C LYS A 72 10.48 5.46 -0.80
N SER A 73 10.18 6.24 -1.83
CA SER A 73 10.01 5.73 -3.19
C SER A 73 11.35 5.17 -3.66
N GLU A 74 11.61 3.88 -3.38
CA GLU A 74 12.71 3.14 -3.99
C GLU A 74 12.13 2.32 -5.13
N PHE A 75 12.13 2.91 -6.33
CA PHE A 75 12.05 2.15 -7.57
C PHE A 75 13.34 1.32 -7.70
N ILE A 76 13.23 0.01 -7.49
CA ILE A 76 14.25 -0.98 -7.87
C ILE A 76 13.64 -2.10 -8.69
#